data_AF-A0A2V5ZS86-F1
#
_entry.id   AF-A0A2V5ZS86-F1
#
_cell.length_a   1.000
_cell.length_b   1.000
_cell.length_c   1.000
_cell.angle_alpha   90.00
_cell.angle_beta   90.00
_cell.angle_gamma   90.00
#
_symmetry.space_group_name_H-M   'P 1'
#
loop_
_entity.id
_entity.type
_entity.pdbx_description
1 polymer ?
#
loop_
_entity_poly.entity_id
_entity_poly.type
_entity_poly.pdbx_seq_one_letter_code
_entity_poly.pdbx_strand_id
1 'polypeptide(L)'
;MRDDFVVRFSQGTARILKLSDVRKLDAWKHAFEGQPKDHRYYELIEETLANDFEFRYAVLEDGAGNIRAIQSLFFVRQNLIEGVRGIFRSVVDLVRKAFP
;
A
#
# COMPACT_ATOMS: atom_id res chain seq x y z
N MET A 1 4.38 10.71 -16.60
CA MET A 1 5.32 11.54 -15.84
C MET A 1 5.74 10.74 -14.61
N ARG A 2 6.99 10.26 -14.61
CA ARG A 2 7.63 9.58 -13.49
C ARG A 2 8.48 10.61 -12.77
N ASP A 3 8.01 11.08 -11.64
CA ASP A 3 8.91 11.56 -10.60
C ASP A 3 8.77 10.57 -9.47
N ASP A 4 9.72 9.63 -9.40
CA ASP A 4 9.95 8.84 -8.20
C ASP A 4 10.36 9.85 -7.12
N PHE A 5 9.38 10.34 -6.36
CA PHE A 5 9.63 11.27 -5.27
C PHE A 5 10.39 10.53 -4.17
N VAL A 6 11.67 10.87 -4.01
CA VAL A 6 12.56 10.29 -3.02
C VAL A 6 12.74 11.28 -1.87
N VAL A 7 12.29 10.90 -0.68
CA VAL A 7 12.58 11.63 0.55
C VAL A 7 13.88 11.07 1.14
N ARG A 8 14.87 11.92 1.36
CA ARG A 8 16.12 11.52 2.03
C ARG A 8 16.07 11.88 3.50
N PHE A 9 16.60 11.01 4.35
CA PHE A 9 16.78 11.25 5.78
C PHE A 9 18.15 10.72 6.23
N SER A 10 18.55 11.04 7.46
CA SER A 10 19.91 10.78 7.95
C SER A 10 20.35 9.31 7.90
N GLN A 11 19.40 8.38 7.84
CA GLN A 11 19.65 6.94 7.87
C GLN A 11 19.28 6.22 6.56
N GLY A 12 18.84 6.95 5.52
CA GLY A 12 18.39 6.31 4.28
C GLY A 12 17.43 7.14 3.42
N THR A 13 16.58 6.44 2.68
CA THR A 13 15.61 7.05 1.77
C THR A 13 14.22 6.43 1.88
N ALA A 14 13.20 7.22 1.56
CA ALA A 14 11.82 6.77 1.44
C ALA A 14 11.30 7.05 0.03
N ARG A 15 10.59 6.08 -0.55
CA ARG A 15 10.02 6.15 -1.89
C ARG A 15 8.55 5.76 -1.84
N ILE A 16 7.73 6.40 -2.69
CA ILE A 16 6.33 6.03 -2.87
C ILE A 16 6.17 5.32 -4.21
N LEU A 17 5.85 4.03 -4.16
CA LEU A 17 5.74 3.17 -5.34
C LEU A 17 4.29 2.77 -5.63
N LYS A 18 4.02 2.37 -6.88
CA LYS A 18 2.79 1.66 -7.26
C LYS A 18 2.97 0.16 -7.08
N LEU A 19 1.87 -0.60 -7.08
CA LEU A 19 1.92 -2.07 -7.02
C LEU A 19 2.81 -2.69 -8.11
N SER A 20 2.73 -2.17 -9.33
CA SER A 20 3.55 -2.63 -10.45
C SER A 20 5.06 -2.52 -10.19
N ASP A 21 5.49 -1.58 -9.35
CA ASP A 21 6.89 -1.35 -9.04
C ASP A 21 7.32 -2.06 -7.77
N VAL A 22 6.46 -2.11 -6.74
CA VAL A 22 6.75 -2.86 -5.50
C VAL A 22 6.82 -4.37 -5.75
N ARG A 23 6.02 -4.91 -6.68
CA ARG A 23 6.05 -6.33 -7.12
C ARG A 23 7.41 -6.78 -7.66
N LYS A 24 8.25 -5.84 -8.10
CA LYS A 24 9.60 -6.14 -8.62
C LYS A 24 10.63 -6.29 -7.50
N LEU A 25 10.29 -5.90 -6.26
CA LEU A 25 11.20 -5.97 -5.12
C LEU A 25 11.08 -7.34 -4.46
N ASP A 26 12.19 -8.05 -4.26
CA ASP A 26 12.15 -9.34 -3.56
C ASP A 26 11.69 -9.19 -2.11
N ALA A 27 12.05 -8.08 -1.46
CA ALA A 27 11.58 -7.75 -0.12
C ALA A 27 10.05 -7.65 -0.01
N TRP A 28 9.33 -7.38 -1.11
CA TRP A 28 7.87 -7.36 -1.11
C TRP A 28 7.28 -8.76 -0.93
N LYS A 29 7.85 -9.79 -1.56
CA LYS A 29 7.39 -11.19 -1.42
C LYS A 29 7.53 -11.70 0.01
N HIS A 30 8.47 -11.14 0.76
CA HIS A 30 8.71 -11.44 2.18
C HIS A 30 8.07 -10.42 3.12
N ALA A 31 7.40 -9.40 2.60
CA ALA A 31 6.74 -8.41 3.43
C ALA A 31 5.58 -9.08 4.18
N PHE A 32 5.55 -8.84 5.50
CA PHE A 32 4.52 -9.39 6.39
C PHE A 32 4.48 -10.93 6.37
N GLU A 33 5.60 -11.59 6.07
CA GLU A 33 5.71 -13.05 6.07
C GLU A 33 5.29 -13.65 7.43
N GLY A 34 4.50 -14.73 7.38
CA GLY A 34 3.94 -15.37 8.57
C GLY A 34 2.75 -14.63 9.19
N GLN A 35 2.27 -13.53 8.60
CA GLN A 35 1.05 -12.85 9.03
C GLN A 35 -0.15 -13.25 8.14
N PRO A 36 -1.38 -13.31 8.68
CA PRO A 36 -2.58 -13.53 7.87
C PRO A 36 -2.81 -12.49 6.77
N LYS A 37 -2.26 -11.29 6.94
CA LYS A 37 -2.33 -10.16 6.01
C LYS A 37 -0.95 -9.91 5.41
N ASP A 38 -0.49 -10.91 4.66
CA ASP A 38 0.79 -10.87 3.97
C ASP A 38 0.75 -9.95 2.73
N HIS A 39 1.83 -9.93 1.94
CA HIS A 39 1.87 -9.16 0.71
C HIS A 39 0.70 -9.49 -0.24
N ARG A 40 0.33 -10.76 -0.39
CA ARG A 40 -0.74 -11.23 -1.31
C ARG A 40 -2.09 -10.65 -0.94
N TYR A 41 -2.36 -10.55 0.37
CA TYR A 41 -3.56 -9.88 0.86
C TYR A 41 -3.63 -8.46 0.29
N TYR A 42 -2.57 -7.66 0.45
CA TYR A 42 -2.57 -6.27 -0.03
C TYR A 42 -2.65 -6.14 -1.55
N GLU A 43 -2.06 -7.07 -2.30
CA GLU A 43 -2.23 -7.09 -3.76
C GLU A 43 -3.69 -7.31 -4.16
N LEU A 44 -4.36 -8.26 -3.52
CA LEU A 44 -5.77 -8.55 -3.78
C LEU A 44 -6.67 -7.39 -3.36
N ILE A 45 -6.34 -6.70 -2.26
CA ILE A 45 -7.09 -5.50 -1.84
C ILE A 45 -6.97 -4.39 -2.89
N GLU A 46 -5.77 -4.13 -3.39
CA GLU A 46 -5.61 -3.15 -4.48
C GLU A 46 -6.38 -3.56 -5.72
N GLU A 47 -6.27 -4.81 -6.17
CA GLU A 47 -7.00 -5.30 -7.35
C GLU A 47 -8.52 -5.24 -7.18
N THR A 48 -9.03 -5.50 -5.97
CA THR A 48 -10.47 -5.48 -5.69
C THR A 48 -11.01 -4.05 -5.59
N LEU A 49 -10.21 -3.11 -5.09
CA LEU A 49 -10.66 -1.75 -4.73
C LEU A 49 -10.03 -0.65 -5.58
N ALA A 50 -9.32 -1.00 -6.66
CA ALA A 50 -8.59 -0.05 -7.51
C ALA A 50 -9.46 1.09 -8.08
N ASN A 51 -10.77 0.89 -8.17
CA ASN A 51 -11.72 1.89 -8.66
C ASN A 51 -12.11 2.93 -7.59
N ASP A 52 -12.01 2.57 -6.31
CA ASP A 52 -12.52 3.38 -5.19
C ASP A 52 -11.38 4.05 -4.39
N PHE A 53 -10.17 3.50 -4.47
CA PHE A 53 -9.00 3.94 -3.68
C PHE A 53 -7.77 4.08 -4.57
N GLU A 54 -6.93 5.07 -4.28
CA GLU A 54 -5.58 5.12 -4.82
C GLU A 54 -4.62 4.41 -3.86
N PHE A 55 -3.93 3.40 -4.38
CA PHE A 55 -2.99 2.60 -3.61
C PHE A 55 -1.55 2.99 -3.90
N ARG A 56 -0.74 3.08 -2.86
CA ARG A 56 0.70 3.29 -2.95
C ARG A 56 1.42 2.49 -1.88
N TYR A 57 2.72 2.34 -2.05
CA TYR A 57 3.60 1.63 -1.11
C TYR A 57 4.75 2.53 -0.73
N ALA A 58 4.85 2.86 0.56
CA ALA A 58 6.02 3.54 1.09
C ALA A 58 7.12 2.50 1.34
N VAL A 59 8.24 2.64 0.65
CA VAL A 59 9.41 1.78 0.79
C VAL A 59 10.52 2.57 1.47
N LEU A 60 11.05 2.03 2.57
CA LEU A 60 12.20 2.58 3.29
C LEU A 60 13.44 1.77 2.96
N GLU A 61 14.48 2.45 2.52
CA GLU A 61 15.82 1.89 2.27
C GLU A 61 16.80 2.53 3.25
N ASP A 62 17.75 1.76 3.79
CA ASP A 62 18.84 2.29 4.62
C ASP A 62 19.98 2.91 3.77
N GLY A 63 21.00 3.45 4.42
CA GLY A 63 22.18 4.01 3.75
C GLY A 63 23.01 3.00 2.93
N ALA A 64 22.76 1.70 3.07
CA ALA A 64 23.37 0.64 2.28
C ALA A 64 22.44 0.14 1.15
N GLY A 65 21.25 0.74 0.99
CA GLY A 65 20.27 0.36 -0.03
C GLY A 65 19.41 -0.86 0.35
N ASN A 66 19.48 -1.34 1.60
CA ASN A 66 18.64 -2.46 2.02
C ASN A 66 17.25 -1.95 2.34
N ILE A 67 16.23 -2.61 1.80
CA ILE A 67 14.84 -2.35 2.17
C ILE A 67 14.62 -2.75 3.63
N ARG A 68 14.22 -1.79 4.46
CA ARG A 68 13.97 -1.98 5.90
C ARG A 68 12.50 -2.04 6.25
N ALA A 69 11.64 -1.43 5.44
CA ALA A 69 10.19 -1.48 5.63
C ALA A 69 9.46 -1.24 4.32
N ILE A 70 8.28 -1.85 4.21
CA ILE A 70 7.28 -1.55 3.18
C ILE A 70 5.94 -1.35 3.89
N GLN A 71 5.29 -0.22 3.65
CA GLN A 71 4.00 0.14 4.23
C GLN A 71 2.99 0.43 3.11
N SER A 72 1.87 -0.30 3.11
CA SER A 72 0.75 -0.02 2.20
C SER A 72 0.05 1.28 2.62
N LEU A 73 -0.19 2.16 1.65
CA LEU A 73 -0.89 3.44 1.80
C LEU A 73 -2.15 3.44 0.94
N PHE A 74 -3.27 3.82 1.56
CA PHE A 74 -4.59 3.83 0.94
C PHE A 74 -5.09 5.26 0.96
N PHE A 75 -5.16 5.87 -0.21
CA PHE A 75 -5.68 7.22 -0.38
C PHE A 75 -7.12 7.14 -0.82
N VAL A 76 -7.97 7.91 -0.14
CA VAL A 76 -9.38 7.97 -0.50
C VAL A 76 -9.80 9.38 -0.72
N ARG A 77 -10.50 9.59 -1.82
CA ARG A 77 -11.13 10.86 -2.14
C ARG A 77 -12.50 10.90 -1.46
N GLN A 78 -12.54 11.41 -0.23
CA GLN A 78 -13.80 11.67 0.45
C GLN A 78 -14.35 13.02 -0.03
N ASN A 79 -15.45 13.00 -0.78
CA ASN A 79 -16.25 14.21 -0.95
C ASN A 79 -16.93 14.50 0.39
N LEU A 80 -16.37 15.43 1.16
CA LEU A 80 -16.87 15.86 2.48
C LEU A 80 -18.33 16.35 2.46
N ILE A 81 -18.87 16.68 1.29
CA ILE A 81 -20.20 17.27 1.10
C ILE A 81 -21.28 16.20 0.81
N GLU A 82 -20.91 15.04 0.26
CA GLU A 82 -21.84 13.95 -0.07
C GLU A 82 -21.62 12.78 0.91
N GLY A 83 -22.23 12.88 2.10
CA GLY A 83 -22.26 11.91 3.20
C GLY A 83 -21.73 10.48 2.93
N VAL A 84 -20.42 10.30 3.11
CA VAL A 84 -19.71 9.03 2.88
C VAL A 84 -19.75 8.13 4.14
N ARG A 85 -20.92 7.57 4.48
CA ARG A 85 -21.01 6.51 5.51
C ARG A 85 -21.31 5.11 4.96
N GLY A 86 -21.89 5.00 3.76
CA GLY A 86 -22.34 3.72 3.19
C GLY A 86 -21.23 2.92 2.49
N ILE A 87 -20.64 3.48 1.43
CA ILE A 87 -19.74 2.75 0.51
C ILE A 87 -18.49 2.25 1.23
N PHE A 88 -17.86 3.09 2.06
CA PHE A 88 -16.67 2.72 2.81
C PHE A 88 -16.88 1.56 3.78
N ARG A 89 -18.02 1.55 4.49
CA ARG A 89 -18.32 0.48 5.45
C ARG A 89 -18.52 -0.85 4.70
N SER A 90 -19.28 -0.82 3.60
CA SER A 90 -19.51 -1.99 2.75
C SER A 90 -18.21 -2.55 2.17
N VAL A 91 -17.28 -1.71 1.73
CA VAL A 91 -15.98 -2.12 1.20
C VAL A 91 -15.10 -2.75 2.29
N VAL A 92 -14.96 -2.10 3.44
CA VAL A 92 -14.18 -2.64 4.57
C VAL A 92 -14.78 -3.95 5.09
N ASP A 93 -16.11 -4.04 5.16
CA ASP A 93 -16.81 -5.25 5.59
C ASP A 93 -16.69 -6.38 4.57
N LEU A 94 -16.67 -6.09 3.26
CA LEU A 94 -16.44 -7.08 2.22
C LEU A 94 -15.03 -7.68 2.33
N VAL A 95 -14.04 -6.82 2.52
CA VAL A 95 -12.64 -7.21 2.73
C VAL A 95 -12.48 -8.08 3.99
N ARG A 96 -13.08 -7.66 5.11
CA ARG A 96 -13.06 -8.41 6.38
C ARG A 96 -13.82 -9.75 6.27
N LYS A 97 -14.84 -9.84 5.42
CA LYS A 97 -15.57 -11.09 5.18
C LYS A 97 -14.77 -12.08 4.32
N ALA A 98 -14.00 -11.59 3.36
CA ALA A 98 -13.16 -12.43 2.51
C ALA A 98 -11.89 -12.94 3.23
N PHE A 99 -11.39 -12.17 4.20
CA PHE A 99 -10.21 -12.49 5.01
C PHE A 99 -10.46 -12.09 6.47
N PRO A 100 -10.62 -13.05 7.41
CA PRO A 100 -10.88 -12.76 8.83
C PRO A 100 -9.82 -11.86 9.49
#